data_AF-A0A8S1T2W0-F1
#
_entry.id   AF-A0A8S1T2W0-F1
#
_cell.length_a   1.000
_cell.length_b   1.000
_cell.length_c   1.000
_cell.angle_alpha   90.00
_cell.angle_beta   90.00
_cell.angle_gamma   90.00
#
_symmetry.space_group_name_H-M   'P 1'
#
loop_
_entity.id
_entity.type
_entity.pdbx_description
1 polymer ?
#
loop_
_entity_poly.entity_id
_entity_poly.type
_entity_poly.pdbx_seq_one_letter_code
_entity_poly.pdbx_strand_id
1 'polypeptide(L)'
;MNDIQPAPSLVKYSNPILISNSQKKQIKQQPPSNTEDILNAILVPREFNHQKNQLQMQCVSPAPSTKQDVLELQDKLDKWLQQRQARETGLCPIREELYSQCFDELIRQITINCAERGMLLVTVRNEVRMVIQTYQTLYASSIAFGMRKFLSEEEKKAEYRLRIKQLEQECSELHRQVESLEQKLLDTKQQDEIKRQQTKEAHADIVSQLKADIKAKVNGDLEKILTGQKKLPDKK
;
A
#
# COMPACT_ATOMS: atom_id res chain seq x y z
N MET A 1 -33.25 30.08 -9.33
CA MET A 1 -33.05 29.04 -10.37
C MET A 1 -32.12 29.66 -11.39
N ASN A 2 -30.87 29.23 -11.41
CA ASN A 2 -29.81 29.93 -12.14
C ASN A 2 -29.98 29.72 -13.65
N ASP A 3 -29.98 30.80 -14.40
CA ASP A 3 -29.81 30.76 -15.86
C ASP A 3 -28.40 30.25 -16.16
N ILE A 4 -28.30 29.00 -16.61
CA ILE A 4 -27.01 28.40 -16.97
C ILE A 4 -26.75 28.79 -18.42
N GLN A 5 -26.03 29.90 -18.61
CA GLN A 5 -25.45 30.24 -19.90
C GLN A 5 -24.36 29.21 -20.26
N PRO A 6 -24.23 28.82 -21.54
CA PRO A 6 -23.17 27.91 -21.96
C PRO A 6 -21.80 28.56 -21.70
N ALA A 7 -20.85 27.75 -21.21
CA ALA A 7 -19.50 28.21 -20.95
C ALA A 7 -18.86 28.80 -22.24
N PRO A 8 -18.00 29.83 -22.14
CA PRO A 8 -17.34 30.40 -23.30
C PRO A 8 -16.53 29.32 -24.06
N SER A 9 -16.55 29.40 -25.39
CA SER A 9 -15.92 28.43 -26.30
C SER A 9 -14.99 29.08 -27.31
N LEU A 10 -13.93 28.38 -27.71
CA LEU A 10 -13.20 28.70 -28.94
C LEU A 10 -13.93 28.19 -30.21
N VAL A 11 -14.71 27.11 -30.10
CA VAL A 11 -15.56 26.60 -31.19
C VAL A 11 -16.72 27.55 -31.46
N LYS A 12 -16.98 27.85 -32.73
CA LYS A 12 -18.07 28.72 -33.19
C LYS A 12 -19.40 27.94 -33.27
N TYR A 13 -20.37 28.38 -32.47
CA TYR A 13 -21.73 27.82 -32.44
C TYR A 13 -22.74 28.78 -33.08
N SER A 14 -23.81 28.20 -33.61
CA SER A 14 -24.98 28.96 -34.10
C SER A 14 -25.84 29.48 -32.93
N ASN A 15 -26.79 30.35 -33.24
CA ASN A 15 -27.76 30.84 -32.25
C ASN A 15 -28.55 29.69 -31.61
N PRO A 16 -28.87 29.78 -30.31
CA PRO A 16 -29.58 28.72 -29.60
C PRO A 16 -30.98 28.50 -30.16
N ILE A 17 -31.37 27.23 -30.29
CA ILE A 17 -32.69 26.80 -30.75
C ILE A 17 -33.40 26.09 -29.59
N LEU A 18 -34.68 26.40 -29.37
CA LEU A 18 -35.52 25.72 -28.40
C LEU A 18 -35.87 24.31 -28.91
N ILE A 19 -35.60 23.29 -28.11
CA ILE A 19 -35.92 21.90 -28.47
C ILE A 19 -36.97 21.30 -27.54
N SER A 20 -37.92 20.59 -28.14
CA SER A 20 -38.81 19.67 -27.42
C SER A 20 -38.20 18.26 -27.35
N ASN A 21 -38.55 17.47 -26.32
CA ASN A 21 -38.03 16.11 -26.14
C ASN A 21 -38.30 15.18 -27.34
N SER A 22 -39.31 15.47 -28.16
CA SER A 22 -39.65 14.70 -29.36
C SER A 22 -38.68 14.93 -30.53
N GLN A 23 -38.09 16.13 -30.64
CA GLN A 23 -37.17 16.50 -31.72
C GLN A 23 -35.75 15.94 -31.51
N LYS A 24 -35.37 15.62 -30.26
CA LYS A 24 -34.07 15.01 -29.90
C LYS A 24 -33.79 13.67 -30.60
N LYS A 25 -34.83 12.89 -30.93
CA LYS A 25 -34.67 11.56 -31.55
C LYS A 25 -34.39 11.61 -33.06
N GLN A 26 -34.85 12.64 -33.76
CA GLN A 26 -34.71 12.71 -35.23
C GLN A 26 -33.29 13.10 -35.68
N ILE A 27 -32.59 13.95 -34.92
CA ILE A 27 -31.24 14.44 -35.25
C ILE A 27 -30.17 13.33 -35.19
N LYS A 28 -30.43 12.24 -34.45
CA LYS A 28 -29.49 11.12 -34.27
C LYS A 28 -29.58 10.01 -35.34
N GLN A 29 -30.58 10.02 -36.22
CA GLN A 29 -30.93 8.84 -37.02
C GLN A 29 -30.81 9.00 -38.55
N GLN A 30 -30.55 10.19 -39.08
CA GLN A 30 -30.37 10.38 -40.52
C GLN A 30 -28.88 10.32 -40.90
N PRO A 31 -28.51 9.61 -41.97
CA PRO A 31 -27.16 9.70 -42.53
C PRO A 31 -26.93 11.16 -42.98
N PRO A 32 -25.80 11.78 -42.61
CA PRO A 32 -25.59 13.20 -42.84
C PRO A 32 -25.43 13.45 -44.35
N SER A 33 -26.36 14.22 -44.94
CA SER A 33 -26.29 14.59 -46.36
C SER A 33 -25.76 16.00 -46.57
N ASN A 34 -25.93 16.87 -45.55
CA ASN A 34 -25.48 18.26 -45.58
C ASN A 34 -24.30 18.49 -44.63
N THR A 35 -23.49 19.51 -44.91
CA THR A 35 -22.33 19.90 -44.09
C THR A 35 -22.69 20.12 -42.63
N GLU A 36 -23.88 20.67 -42.34
CA GLU A 36 -24.41 20.82 -40.98
C GLU A 36 -24.57 19.50 -40.24
N ASP A 37 -25.08 18.48 -40.91
CA ASP A 37 -25.30 17.15 -40.31
C ASP A 37 -23.95 16.48 -40.01
N ILE A 38 -22.98 16.62 -40.92
CA ILE A 38 -21.60 16.13 -40.71
C ILE A 38 -20.98 16.82 -39.50
N LEU A 39 -21.06 18.16 -39.44
CA LEU A 39 -20.51 18.95 -38.33
C LEU A 39 -21.09 18.54 -36.98
N ASN A 40 -22.42 18.37 -36.90
CA ASN A 40 -23.10 17.95 -35.67
C ASN A 40 -22.81 16.49 -35.29
N ALA A 41 -22.43 15.64 -36.26
CA ALA A 41 -22.02 14.27 -36.00
C ALA A 41 -20.59 14.19 -35.43
N ILE A 42 -19.66 15.04 -35.90
CA ILE A 42 -18.25 15.00 -35.49
C ILE A 42 -17.90 15.85 -34.26
N LEU A 43 -18.70 16.88 -34.01
CA LEU A 43 -18.56 17.82 -32.91
C LEU A 43 -19.88 17.91 -32.15
N VAL A 44 -19.82 17.65 -30.84
CA VAL A 44 -21.02 17.52 -30.02
C VAL A 44 -21.72 18.89 -29.86
N PRO A 45 -23.00 19.01 -30.23
CA PRO A 45 -23.81 20.20 -29.94
C PRO A 45 -23.91 20.45 -28.44
N ARG A 46 -24.04 21.72 -28.05
CA ARG A 46 -24.17 22.09 -26.63
C ARG A 46 -25.64 22.14 -26.24
N GLU A 47 -25.98 21.50 -25.13
CA GLU A 47 -27.31 21.58 -24.52
C GLU A 47 -27.22 22.35 -23.20
N PHE A 48 -28.14 23.30 -22.98
CA PHE A 48 -28.25 24.02 -21.72
C PHE A 48 -29.68 24.43 -21.43
N ASN A 49 -30.00 24.60 -20.14
CA ASN A 49 -31.32 25.04 -19.70
C ASN A 49 -31.33 26.56 -19.59
N HIS A 50 -32.24 27.19 -20.32
CA HIS A 50 -32.54 28.61 -20.20
C HIS A 50 -33.89 28.79 -19.48
N GLN A 51 -34.11 29.96 -18.86
CA GLN A 51 -35.32 30.40 -18.14
C GLN A 51 -36.57 29.51 -18.32
N LYS A 52 -37.15 29.05 -17.20
CA LYS A 52 -38.36 28.18 -17.13
C LYS A 52 -38.17 26.74 -17.66
N ASN A 53 -37.03 26.10 -17.35
CA ASN A 53 -36.78 24.68 -17.67
C ASN A 53 -36.90 24.37 -19.18
N GLN A 54 -36.60 25.38 -20.00
CA GLN A 54 -36.62 25.27 -21.46
C GLN A 54 -35.24 24.83 -21.92
N LEU A 55 -35.19 23.65 -22.52
CA LEU A 55 -33.95 23.11 -23.06
C LEU A 55 -33.63 23.78 -24.39
N GLN A 56 -32.43 24.36 -24.46
CA GLN A 56 -31.90 24.96 -25.67
C GLN A 56 -30.69 24.18 -26.17
N MET A 57 -30.53 24.15 -27.50
CA MET A 57 -29.38 23.56 -28.17
C MET A 57 -28.65 24.60 -28.98
N GLN A 58 -27.33 24.56 -28.90
CA GLN A 58 -26.43 25.27 -29.80
C GLN A 58 -25.72 24.23 -30.69
N CYS A 59 -26.10 24.23 -31.96
CA CYS A 59 -25.43 23.45 -33.00
C CYS A 59 -24.15 24.14 -33.45
N VAL A 60 -23.26 23.36 -34.04
CA VAL A 60 -21.98 23.87 -34.56
C VAL A 60 -22.26 24.74 -35.79
N SER A 61 -21.59 25.89 -35.89
CA SER A 61 -21.85 26.82 -36.98
C SER A 61 -21.32 26.29 -38.32
N PRO A 62 -22.14 26.23 -39.39
CA PRO A 62 -21.69 25.87 -40.73
C PRO A 62 -21.06 27.04 -41.50
N ALA A 63 -20.98 28.22 -40.89
CA ALA A 63 -20.47 29.41 -41.56
C ALA A 63 -19.00 29.21 -41.98
N PRO A 64 -18.66 29.48 -43.27
CA PRO A 64 -17.30 29.37 -43.75
C PRO A 64 -16.40 30.35 -42.99
N SER A 65 -15.11 30.02 -42.92
CA SER A 65 -14.14 30.79 -42.14
C SER A 65 -13.14 31.45 -43.05
N THR A 66 -12.82 32.70 -42.73
CA THR A 66 -11.87 33.53 -43.45
C THR A 66 -10.49 33.48 -42.80
N LYS A 67 -9.46 33.99 -43.48
CA LYS A 67 -8.13 34.15 -42.89
C LYS A 67 -8.17 35.00 -41.61
N GLN A 68 -9.06 35.99 -41.55
CA GLN A 68 -9.22 36.84 -40.37
C GLN A 68 -9.79 36.05 -39.18
N ASP A 69 -10.77 35.17 -39.39
CA ASP A 69 -11.33 34.31 -38.33
C ASP A 69 -10.25 33.42 -37.69
N VAL A 70 -9.27 32.94 -38.47
CA VAL A 70 -8.16 32.12 -37.97
C VAL A 70 -7.22 32.95 -37.08
N LEU A 71 -6.90 34.18 -37.47
CA LEU A 71 -6.09 35.09 -36.65
C LEU A 71 -6.80 35.43 -35.34
N GLU A 72 -8.11 35.69 -35.39
CA GLU A 72 -8.90 35.94 -34.18
C GLU A 72 -8.98 34.73 -33.25
N LEU A 73 -9.02 33.51 -33.81
CA LEU A 73 -8.98 32.28 -33.02
C LEU A 73 -7.64 32.15 -32.30
N GLN A 74 -6.53 32.43 -32.97
CA GLN A 74 -5.20 32.43 -32.38
C GLN A 74 -5.11 33.45 -31.23
N ASP A 75 -5.50 34.70 -31.49
CA ASP A 75 -5.48 35.76 -30.48
C ASP A 75 -6.35 35.42 -29.26
N LYS A 76 -7.51 34.79 -29.47
CA LYS A 76 -8.39 34.33 -28.38
C LYS A 76 -7.75 33.21 -27.57
N LEU A 77 -7.14 32.23 -28.24
CA LEU A 77 -6.43 31.13 -27.57
C LEU A 77 -5.31 31.69 -26.68
N ASP A 78 -4.47 32.57 -27.23
CA ASP A 78 -3.34 33.16 -26.50
C ASP A 78 -3.82 33.99 -25.30
N LYS A 79 -4.86 34.82 -25.49
CA LYS A 79 -5.50 35.57 -24.39
C LYS A 79 -6.03 34.63 -23.32
N TRP A 80 -6.70 33.54 -23.68
CA TRP A 80 -7.28 32.62 -22.70
C TRP A 80 -6.21 31.80 -21.97
N LEU A 81 -5.13 31.40 -22.65
CA LEU A 81 -3.98 30.75 -22.01
C LEU A 81 -3.36 31.67 -20.97
N GLN A 82 -3.16 32.96 -21.29
CA GLN A 82 -2.63 33.95 -20.36
C GLN A 82 -3.59 34.25 -19.20
N GLN A 83 -4.86 34.53 -19.50
CA GLN A 83 -5.88 34.89 -18.49
C GLN A 83 -6.12 33.75 -17.49
N ARG A 84 -6.12 32.51 -17.97
CA ARG A 84 -6.27 31.33 -17.11
C ARG A 84 -4.94 30.83 -16.54
N GLN A 85 -3.83 31.52 -16.79
CA GLN A 85 -2.49 31.17 -16.29
C GLN A 85 -2.10 29.71 -16.59
N ALA A 86 -2.31 29.29 -17.84
CA ALA A 86 -1.89 27.97 -18.29
C ALA A 86 -0.37 27.82 -18.22
N ARG A 87 0.10 26.65 -17.77
CA ARG A 87 1.54 26.37 -17.69
C ARG A 87 2.13 26.12 -19.07
N GLU A 88 3.29 26.72 -19.34
CA GLU A 88 4.03 26.53 -20.60
C GLU A 88 4.70 25.16 -20.70
N THR A 89 5.03 24.53 -19.57
CA THR A 89 5.71 23.24 -19.53
C THR A 89 4.99 22.25 -18.61
N GLY A 90 5.16 20.96 -18.89
CA GLY A 90 4.52 19.87 -18.15
C GLY A 90 3.02 19.71 -18.43
N LEU A 91 2.36 18.88 -17.61
CA LEU A 91 0.93 18.61 -17.72
C LEU A 91 0.12 19.80 -17.19
N CYS A 92 -0.81 20.31 -18.00
CA CYS A 92 -1.67 21.43 -17.66
C CYS A 92 -3.09 21.21 -18.19
N PRO A 93 -4.08 20.97 -17.31
CA PRO A 93 -5.47 20.71 -17.72
C PRO A 93 -6.11 21.87 -18.49
N ILE A 94 -5.80 23.11 -18.09
CA ILE A 94 -6.29 24.32 -18.76
C ILE A 94 -5.78 24.38 -20.19
N ARG A 95 -4.49 24.09 -20.38
CA ARG A 95 -3.88 24.06 -21.72
C ARG A 95 -4.50 22.93 -22.55
N GLU A 96 -4.59 21.73 -22.01
CA GLU A 96 -5.20 20.58 -22.68
C GLU A 96 -6.64 20.90 -23.15
N GLU A 97 -7.46 21.50 -22.27
CA GLU A 97 -8.82 21.94 -22.59
C GLU A 97 -8.84 22.96 -23.73
N LEU A 98 -8.03 24.03 -23.65
CA LEU A 98 -7.99 25.10 -24.63
C LEU A 98 -7.49 24.63 -26.00
N TYR A 99 -6.43 23.82 -26.04
CA TYR A 99 -5.94 23.23 -27.28
C TYR A 99 -6.94 22.23 -27.87
N SER A 100 -7.64 21.47 -27.03
CA SER A 100 -8.73 20.59 -27.50
C SER A 100 -9.85 21.39 -28.16
N GLN A 101 -10.29 22.50 -27.54
CA GLN A 101 -11.32 23.36 -28.14
C GLN A 101 -10.83 24.04 -29.43
N CYS A 102 -9.58 24.49 -29.47
CA CYS A 102 -8.99 25.06 -30.68
C CYS A 102 -8.93 24.02 -31.81
N PHE A 103 -8.51 22.78 -31.51
CA PHE A 103 -8.47 21.71 -32.50
C PHE A 103 -9.86 21.33 -33.01
N ASP A 104 -10.86 21.32 -32.13
CA ASP A 104 -12.26 21.12 -32.51
C ASP A 104 -12.76 22.24 -33.46
N GLU A 105 -12.35 23.49 -33.24
CA GLU A 105 -12.65 24.60 -34.16
C GLU A 105 -11.92 24.46 -35.50
N LEU A 106 -10.65 24.01 -35.51
CA LEU A 106 -9.94 23.71 -36.76
C LEU A 106 -10.62 22.57 -37.54
N ILE A 107 -11.09 21.53 -36.86
CA ILE A 107 -11.88 20.45 -37.46
C ILE A 107 -13.15 21.03 -38.09
N ARG A 108 -13.88 21.92 -37.40
CA ARG A 108 -15.06 22.60 -37.96
C ARG A 108 -14.72 23.32 -39.26
N GLN A 109 -13.69 24.16 -39.25
CA GLN A 109 -13.27 24.97 -40.42
C GLN A 109 -12.85 24.10 -41.61
N ILE A 110 -12.05 23.05 -41.34
CA ILE A 110 -11.57 22.14 -42.39
C ILE A 110 -12.70 21.30 -42.96
N THR A 111 -13.64 20.84 -42.11
CA THR A 111 -14.82 20.08 -42.56
C THR A 111 -15.71 20.89 -43.50
N ILE A 112 -15.88 22.18 -43.23
CA ILE A 112 -16.64 23.08 -44.11
C ILE A 112 -15.97 23.22 -45.49
N ASN A 113 -14.63 23.24 -45.52
CA ASN A 113 -13.89 23.30 -46.78
C ASN A 113 -13.90 21.96 -47.53
N CYS A 114 -13.72 20.85 -46.80
CA CYS A 114 -13.68 19.48 -47.34
C CYS A 114 -14.00 18.50 -46.22
N ALA A 115 -15.17 17.86 -46.31
CA ALA A 115 -15.70 17.00 -45.27
C ALA A 115 -14.79 15.81 -44.98
N GLU A 116 -14.21 15.21 -46.00
CA GLU A 116 -13.34 14.02 -45.91
C GLU A 116 -12.08 14.30 -45.10
N ARG A 117 -11.48 15.50 -45.27
CA ARG A 117 -10.33 15.94 -44.47
C ARG A 117 -10.72 16.16 -43.01
N GLY A 118 -11.89 16.74 -42.79
CA GLY A 118 -12.47 16.90 -41.45
C GLY A 118 -12.66 15.57 -40.73
N MET A 119 -13.28 14.60 -41.41
CA MET A 119 -13.49 13.24 -40.90
C MET A 119 -12.18 12.53 -40.57
N LEU A 120 -11.14 12.69 -41.40
CA LEU A 120 -9.82 12.14 -41.12
C LEU A 120 -9.22 12.72 -39.84
N LEU A 121 -9.29 14.04 -39.66
CA LEU A 121 -8.77 14.71 -38.45
C LEU A 121 -9.51 14.28 -37.18
N VAL A 122 -10.81 14.01 -37.28
CA VAL A 122 -11.61 13.46 -36.17
C VAL A 122 -11.12 12.08 -35.76
N THR A 123 -10.79 11.22 -36.72
CA THR A 123 -10.20 9.89 -36.44
C THR A 123 -8.88 10.02 -35.73
N VAL A 124 -7.97 10.87 -36.23
CA VAL A 124 -6.67 11.14 -35.60
C VAL A 124 -6.84 11.69 -34.19
N ARG A 125 -7.77 12.64 -33.98
CA ARG A 125 -8.13 13.17 -32.65
C ARG A 125 -8.52 12.07 -31.68
N ASN A 126 -9.41 11.18 -32.12
CA ASN A 126 -9.96 10.13 -31.28
C ASN A 126 -8.89 9.08 -30.94
N GLU A 127 -8.01 8.74 -31.89
CA GLU A 127 -6.87 7.85 -31.65
C GLU A 127 -5.91 8.45 -30.61
N VAL A 128 -5.51 9.71 -30.77
CA VAL A 128 -4.63 10.38 -29.81
C VAL A 128 -5.27 10.46 -28.41
N ARG A 129 -6.56 10.78 -28.31
CA ARG A 129 -7.29 10.79 -27.03
C ARG A 129 -7.31 9.40 -26.39
N MET A 130 -7.55 8.35 -27.17
CA MET A 130 -7.53 6.97 -26.70
C MET A 130 -6.16 6.59 -26.16
N VAL A 131 -5.09 6.91 -26.89
CA VAL A 131 -3.71 6.65 -26.48
C VAL A 131 -3.38 7.36 -25.17
N ILE A 132 -3.73 8.64 -25.03
CA ILE A 132 -3.53 9.40 -23.78
C ILE A 132 -4.28 8.75 -22.62
N GLN A 133 -5.53 8.34 -22.81
CA GLN A 133 -6.33 7.67 -21.78
C GLN A 133 -5.72 6.32 -21.37
N THR A 134 -5.18 5.56 -22.31
CA THR A 134 -4.46 4.32 -22.03
C THR A 134 -3.21 4.58 -21.18
N TYR A 135 -2.41 5.59 -21.52
CA TYR A 135 -1.25 5.97 -20.72
C TYR A 135 -1.63 6.44 -19.31
N GLN A 136 -2.70 7.21 -19.15
CA GLN A 136 -3.22 7.62 -17.83
C GLN A 136 -3.63 6.41 -16.99
N THR A 137 -4.32 5.44 -17.60
CA THR A 137 -4.74 4.19 -16.94
C THR A 137 -3.55 3.35 -16.51
N LEU A 138 -2.55 3.22 -17.38
CA LEU A 138 -1.30 2.52 -17.08
C LEU A 138 -0.56 3.17 -15.92
N TYR A 139 -0.39 4.50 -15.96
CA TYR A 139 0.27 5.27 -14.92
C TYR A 139 -0.42 5.13 -13.56
N ALA A 140 -1.75 5.25 -13.52
CA ALA A 140 -2.54 5.03 -12.31
C ALA A 140 -2.35 3.61 -11.75
N SER A 141 -2.30 2.61 -12.63
CA SER A 141 -2.06 1.21 -12.26
C SER A 141 -0.65 0.99 -11.70
N SER A 142 0.37 1.63 -12.28
CA SER A 142 1.75 1.57 -11.79
C SER A 142 1.90 2.19 -10.40
N ILE A 143 1.27 3.34 -10.15
CA ILE A 143 1.25 3.96 -8.81
C ILE A 143 0.55 3.05 -7.80
N ALA A 144 -0.62 2.53 -8.16
CA ALA A 144 -1.39 1.65 -7.29
C ALA A 144 -0.60 0.38 -6.92
N PHE A 145 0.13 -0.20 -7.87
CA PHE A 145 1.03 -1.31 -7.60
C PHE A 145 2.14 -0.92 -6.61
N GLY A 146 2.81 0.21 -6.83
CA GLY A 146 3.86 0.71 -5.93
C GLY A 146 3.34 0.92 -4.50
N MET A 147 2.18 1.55 -4.35
CA MET A 147 1.54 1.75 -3.04
C MET A 147 1.19 0.43 -2.35
N ARG A 148 0.59 -0.54 -3.07
CA ARG A 148 0.27 -1.86 -2.50
C ARG A 148 1.52 -2.60 -2.04
N LYS A 149 2.59 -2.56 -2.83
CA LYS A 149 3.86 -3.20 -2.47
C LYS A 149 4.46 -2.55 -1.23
N PHE A 150 4.50 -1.22 -1.18
CA PHE A 150 4.98 -0.47 -0.02
C PHE A 150 4.21 -0.84 1.26
N LEU A 151 2.86 -0.84 1.21
CA LEU A 151 2.04 -1.20 2.37
C LEU A 151 2.27 -2.64 2.82
N SER A 152 2.36 -3.60 1.87
CA SER A 152 2.64 -5.00 2.19
C SER A 152 4.01 -5.19 2.84
N GLU A 153 5.03 -4.45 2.40
CA GLU A 153 6.36 -4.49 2.99
C GLU A 153 6.39 -3.86 4.39
N GLU A 154 5.67 -2.76 4.61
CA GLU A 154 5.61 -2.12 5.92
C GLU A 154 4.85 -2.98 6.95
N GLU A 155 3.81 -3.69 6.54
CA GLU A 155 3.10 -4.68 7.36
C GLU A 155 4.01 -5.83 7.79
N LYS A 156 4.73 -6.45 6.84
CA LYS A 156 5.71 -7.52 7.13
C LYS A 156 6.80 -7.02 8.07
N LYS A 157 7.29 -5.80 7.87
CA LYS A 157 8.30 -5.19 8.75
C LYS A 157 7.74 -4.97 10.17
N ALA A 158 6.47 -4.61 10.31
CA ALA A 158 5.82 -4.52 11.62
C ALA A 158 5.71 -5.90 12.30
N GLU A 159 5.32 -6.93 11.55
CA GLU A 159 5.28 -8.32 12.03
C GLU A 159 6.65 -8.80 12.51
N TYR A 160 7.70 -8.62 11.71
CA TYR A 160 9.07 -8.99 12.10
C TYR A 160 9.54 -8.22 13.33
N ARG A 161 9.21 -6.93 13.45
CA ARG A 161 9.54 -6.14 14.65
C ARG A 161 8.84 -6.70 15.89
N LEU A 162 7.61 -7.17 15.79
CA LEU A 162 6.91 -7.83 16.89
C LEU A 162 7.58 -9.17 17.23
N ARG A 163 7.93 -9.97 16.22
CA ARG A 163 8.57 -11.27 16.42
C ARG A 163 9.95 -11.14 17.06
N ILE A 164 10.74 -10.15 16.67
CA ILE A 164 12.04 -9.85 17.30
C ILE A 164 11.84 -9.58 18.80
N LYS A 165 10.89 -8.70 19.16
CA LYS A 165 10.61 -8.41 20.57
C LYS A 165 10.20 -9.64 21.38
N GLN A 166 9.36 -10.50 20.80
CA GLN A 166 8.97 -11.76 21.44
C GLN A 166 10.17 -12.68 21.67
N LEU A 167 11.00 -12.87 20.64
CA LEU A 167 12.20 -13.71 20.73
C LEU A 167 13.23 -13.14 21.73
N GLU A 168 13.39 -11.82 21.79
CA GLU A 168 14.25 -11.16 22.78
C GLU A 168 13.77 -11.42 24.22
N GLN A 169 12.44 -11.37 24.45
CA GLN A 169 11.84 -11.71 25.73
C GLN A 169 12.03 -13.19 26.08
N GLU A 170 11.72 -14.10 25.16
CA GLU A 170 11.90 -15.55 25.33
C GLU A 170 13.37 -15.88 25.65
N CYS A 171 14.32 -15.31 24.90
CA CYS A 171 15.74 -15.45 25.17
C CYS A 171 16.10 -14.97 26.58
N SER A 172 15.63 -13.79 27.00
CA SER A 172 15.92 -13.26 28.34
C SER A 172 15.34 -14.14 29.45
N GLU A 173 14.15 -14.71 29.26
CA GLU A 173 13.53 -15.62 30.22
C GLU A 173 14.27 -16.94 30.31
N LEU A 174 14.65 -17.53 29.17
CA LEU A 174 15.45 -18.74 29.11
C LEU A 174 16.81 -18.54 29.79
N HIS A 175 17.48 -17.41 29.58
CA HIS A 175 18.74 -17.10 30.26
C HIS A 175 18.56 -17.06 31.79
N ARG A 176 17.51 -16.40 32.29
CA ARG A 176 17.20 -16.39 33.74
C ARG A 176 16.90 -17.78 34.29
N GLN A 177 16.22 -18.63 33.51
CA GLN A 177 15.95 -20.01 33.91
C GLN A 177 17.25 -20.83 34.01
N VAL A 178 18.16 -20.66 33.06
CA VAL A 178 19.48 -21.30 33.09
C VAL A 178 20.26 -20.86 34.32
N GLU A 179 20.38 -19.55 34.57
CA GLU A 179 21.07 -19.02 35.76
C GLU A 179 20.45 -19.56 37.06
N SER A 180 19.12 -19.58 37.17
CA SER A 180 18.43 -20.14 38.34
C SER A 180 18.71 -21.63 38.54
N LEU A 181 18.80 -22.41 37.46
CA LEU A 181 19.05 -23.85 37.54
C LEU A 181 20.51 -24.14 37.89
N GLU A 182 21.44 -23.37 37.32
CA GLU A 182 22.86 -23.42 37.68
C GLU A 182 23.09 -23.13 39.15
N GLN A 183 22.43 -22.09 39.70
CA GLN A 183 22.51 -21.77 41.13
C GLN A 183 21.96 -22.91 42.00
N LYS A 184 20.78 -23.46 41.66
CA LYS A 184 20.20 -24.60 42.39
C LYS A 184 21.10 -25.83 42.37
N LEU A 185 21.75 -26.08 41.23
CA LEU A 185 22.68 -27.20 41.06
C LEU A 185 23.94 -27.00 41.91
N LEU A 186 24.47 -25.77 41.99
CA LEU A 186 25.59 -25.42 42.86
C LEU A 186 25.23 -25.63 44.34
N ASP A 187 24.09 -25.09 44.78
CA ASP A 187 23.64 -25.21 46.17
C ASP A 187 23.43 -26.68 46.56
N THR A 188 22.82 -27.48 45.67
CA THR A 188 22.60 -28.92 45.91
C THR A 188 23.93 -29.67 46.02
N LYS A 189 24.90 -29.39 45.13
CA LYS A 189 26.24 -29.99 45.20
C LYS A 189 26.94 -29.67 46.52
N GLN A 190 26.90 -28.41 46.95
CA GLN A 190 27.49 -28.00 48.22
C GLN A 190 26.81 -28.70 49.41
N GLN A 191 25.47 -28.79 49.41
CA GLN A 191 24.73 -29.51 50.45
C GLN A 191 25.09 -30.99 50.50
N ASP A 192 25.20 -31.65 49.34
CA ASP A 192 25.55 -33.08 49.27
C ASP A 192 27.00 -33.33 49.71
N GLU A 193 27.93 -32.43 49.37
CA GLU A 193 29.32 -32.48 49.83
C GLU A 193 29.40 -32.37 51.37
N ILE A 194 28.68 -31.40 51.95
CA ILE A 194 28.59 -31.21 53.41
C ILE A 194 27.99 -32.46 54.08
N LYS A 195 26.86 -32.97 53.58
CA LYS A 195 26.23 -34.19 54.12
C LYS A 195 27.17 -35.39 54.03
N ARG A 196 27.88 -35.55 52.91
CA ARG A 196 28.85 -36.63 52.71
C ARG A 196 30.02 -36.51 53.69
N GLN A 197 30.51 -35.30 53.93
CA GLN A 197 31.58 -35.05 54.89
C GLN A 197 31.12 -35.34 56.33
N GLN A 198 29.95 -34.84 56.72
CA GLN A 198 29.32 -35.14 58.02
C GLN A 198 29.11 -36.64 58.23
N THR A 199 28.65 -37.36 57.19
CA THR A 199 28.46 -38.81 57.26
C THR A 199 29.78 -39.56 57.39
N LYS A 200 30.84 -39.11 56.70
CA LYS A 200 32.19 -39.68 56.84
C LYS A 200 32.76 -39.45 58.24
N GLU A 201 32.61 -38.25 58.78
CA GLU A 201 33.06 -37.90 60.14
C GLU A 201 32.33 -38.73 61.18
N ALA A 202 30.99 -38.78 61.13
CA ALA A 202 30.19 -39.62 62.01
C ALA A 202 30.57 -41.11 61.91
N HIS A 203 30.81 -41.62 60.70
CA HIS A 203 31.28 -42.99 60.51
C HIS A 203 32.69 -43.20 61.08
N ALA A 204 33.61 -42.25 60.90
CA ALA A 204 34.96 -42.33 61.46
C ALA A 204 34.93 -42.36 63.00
N ASP A 205 34.07 -41.54 63.63
CA ASP A 205 33.87 -41.53 65.08
C ASP A 205 33.34 -42.87 65.59
N ILE A 206 32.32 -43.44 64.92
CA ILE A 206 31.78 -44.77 65.25
C ILE A 206 32.86 -45.85 65.13
N VAL A 207 33.64 -45.84 64.04
CA VAL A 207 34.74 -46.81 63.85
C VAL A 207 35.81 -46.65 64.92
N SER A 208 36.14 -45.41 65.33
CA SER A 208 37.11 -45.14 66.39
C SER A 208 36.62 -45.68 67.74
N GLN A 209 35.36 -45.43 68.09
CA GLN A 209 34.73 -45.98 69.30
C GLN A 209 34.74 -47.51 69.29
N LEU A 210 34.30 -48.14 68.19
CA LEU A 210 34.33 -49.60 68.05
C LEU A 210 35.74 -50.18 68.16
N LYS A 211 36.75 -49.52 67.58
CA LYS A 211 38.16 -49.93 67.72
C LYS A 211 38.65 -49.82 69.16
N ALA A 212 38.29 -48.75 69.87
CA ALA A 212 38.63 -48.58 71.28
C ALA A 212 37.98 -49.65 72.16
N ASP A 213 36.69 -49.95 71.93
CA ASP A 213 35.96 -51.01 72.62
C ASP A 213 36.56 -52.40 72.37
N ILE A 214 36.92 -52.71 71.12
CA ILE A 214 37.59 -53.96 70.76
C ILE A 214 38.97 -54.03 71.43
N LYS A 215 39.75 -52.95 71.39
CA LYS A 215 41.07 -52.90 72.04
C LYS A 215 40.97 -53.09 73.54
N ALA A 216 39.98 -52.47 74.20
CA ALA A 216 39.71 -52.65 75.62
C ALA A 216 39.32 -54.10 75.95
N LYS A 217 38.46 -54.74 75.12
CA LYS A 217 38.12 -56.16 75.26
C LYS A 217 39.35 -57.06 75.10
N VAL A 218 40.14 -56.86 74.04
CA VAL A 218 41.36 -57.65 73.78
C VAL A 218 42.39 -57.48 74.89
N ASN A 219 42.60 -56.26 75.39
CA ASN A 219 43.48 -56.01 76.53
C ASN A 219 42.96 -56.68 77.81
N GLY A 220 41.66 -56.60 78.09
CA GLY A 220 41.05 -57.29 79.23
C GLY A 220 41.16 -58.81 79.12
N ASP A 221 41.01 -59.38 77.92
CA ASP A 221 41.20 -60.81 77.69
C ASP A 221 42.68 -61.22 77.75
N LEU A 222 43.61 -60.38 77.30
CA LEU A 222 45.06 -60.57 77.48
C LEU A 222 45.45 -60.50 78.95
N GLU A 223 44.88 -59.59 79.75
CA GLU A 223 45.09 -59.53 81.20
C GLU A 223 44.57 -60.80 81.90
N LYS A 224 43.43 -61.35 81.48
CA LYS A 224 42.94 -62.66 81.98
C LYS A 224 43.89 -63.81 81.63
N ILE A 225 44.54 -63.75 80.46
CA ILE A 225 45.54 -64.76 80.03
C ILE A 225 46.87 -64.58 80.80
N LEU A 226 47.33 -63.34 80.98
CA LEU A 226 48.58 -62.99 81.67
C LEU A 226 48.53 -63.19 83.19
N THR A 227 47.36 -63.03 83.82
CA THR A 227 47.13 -63.30 85.25
C THR A 227 46.99 -64.79 85.57
N GLY A 228 47.08 -65.68 84.57
CA GLY A 228 47.32 -67.10 84.78
C GLY A 228 46.22 -67.85 85.54
N GLN A 229 44.99 -67.86 85.03
CA GLN A 229 44.06 -68.95 85.37
C GLN A 229 44.30 -70.16 84.47
N LYS A 230 45.34 -70.94 84.80
CA LYS A 230 45.44 -72.34 84.38
C LYS A 230 44.35 -73.12 85.12
N LYS A 231 43.33 -73.61 84.41
CA LYS A 231 42.68 -74.87 84.75
C LYS A 231 42.95 -75.87 83.64
N LEU A 232 43.76 -76.87 83.96
CA LEU A 232 43.85 -78.14 83.25
C LEU A 232 43.30 -79.22 84.21
N PRO A 233 42.87 -80.36 83.67
CA PRO A 233 41.52 -80.91 83.70
C PRO A 233 41.23 -81.73 84.97
N ASP A 234 39.95 -81.96 85.29
CA ASP A 234 39.57 -83.01 86.25
C ASP A 234 39.10 -84.26 85.50
N LYS A 235 39.89 -85.33 85.65
CA LYS A 235 39.49 -86.72 85.43
C LYS A 235 38.58 -87.14 86.58
N LYS A 236 37.41 -87.67 86.27
CA LYS A 236 36.86 -88.89 86.88
C LYS A 236 36.07 -89.65 85.83
#